data_AF-A0A401WXZ2-F1
#
_entry.id   AF-A0A401WXZ2-F1
#
_cell.length_a   1.000
_cell.length_b   1.000
_cell.length_c   1.000
_cell.angle_alpha   90.00
_cell.angle_beta   90.00
_cell.angle_gamma   90.00
#
_symmetry.space_group_name_H-M   'P 1'
#
loop_
_entity.id
_entity.type
_entity.pdbx_description
1 polymer ?
#
loop_
_entity_poly.entity_id
_entity_poly.type
_entity_poly.pdbx_seq_one_letter_code
_entity_poly.pdbx_strand_id
1 'polypeptide(L)'
;MHHRRLIPAYAVAAVSLFFCAPAFADSGDAPEDVYSVDGSGRPLPINPTYRPGQLNQRPVALPSLHDLEGLKGGSTDKMSQKEQLHMGAMRDAAISYGSRVGHAWGSQQVNAMLDSKAGDLSVIFDFNRLIVVQPGGVAILPPVISESQDTFEQSDAGASVRVADRYYRILSPARLGKTAPTWASYLRQHVPQKAPALPSEELLPKNDSERSLWKAYVHQGWDEGQHLAFMNYKRSLARLERDYKGMVRYKLLLEENKVSAPNVATGDLGVTGTGMDMRENDRTYRITAPSLLNVRHPENERAVPSQDPPEAAAIPPGHVSMENLPDQNKDPWPEATP
;
A
#
# COMPACT_ATOMS: atom_id res chain seq x y z
N MET A 1 -23.76 35.03 -59.21
CA MET A 1 -23.03 34.52 -58.04
C MET A 1 -23.49 35.30 -56.81
N HIS A 2 -24.38 34.69 -56.03
CA HIS A 2 -24.85 35.11 -54.70
C HIS A 2 -23.69 35.04 -53.68
N HIS A 3 -23.58 35.77 -52.57
CA HIS A 3 -24.57 36.34 -51.65
C HIS A 3 -24.03 37.61 -50.95
N ARG A 4 -24.89 38.62 -50.81
CA ARG A 4 -24.90 39.58 -49.69
C ARG A 4 -25.76 38.99 -48.57
N ARG A 5 -25.32 39.02 -47.31
CA ARG A 5 -26.16 39.21 -46.11
C ARG A 5 -25.35 39.88 -44.99
N LEU A 6 -25.89 41.02 -44.52
CA LEU A 6 -25.63 41.68 -43.22
C LEU A 6 -26.25 40.81 -42.09
N ILE A 7 -25.87 40.89 -40.81
CA ILE A 7 -26.31 41.81 -39.70
C ILE A 7 -25.87 41.07 -38.37
N PRO A 8 -25.77 41.65 -37.13
CA PRO A 8 -25.06 42.82 -36.58
C PRO A 8 -24.08 42.48 -35.41
N ALA A 9 -23.36 43.50 -34.96
CA ALA A 9 -22.63 43.54 -33.69
C ALA A 9 -23.58 43.64 -32.47
N TYR A 10 -23.30 42.88 -31.42
CA TYR A 10 -23.78 43.14 -30.06
C TYR A 10 -22.60 43.67 -29.23
N ALA A 11 -22.65 44.96 -28.92
CA ALA A 11 -21.78 45.58 -27.93
C ALA A 11 -22.37 45.33 -26.53
N VAL A 12 -21.69 44.54 -25.71
CA VAL A 12 -21.98 44.45 -24.27
C VAL A 12 -20.98 45.34 -23.56
N ALA A 13 -21.47 46.50 -23.11
CA ALA A 13 -20.77 47.38 -22.19
C ALA A 13 -20.79 46.73 -20.80
N ALA A 14 -19.64 46.26 -20.32
CA ALA A 14 -19.47 45.90 -18.91
C ALA A 14 -18.92 47.13 -18.18
N VAL A 15 -19.80 47.74 -17.40
CA VAL A 15 -19.52 48.87 -16.51
C VAL A 15 -18.68 48.38 -15.34
N SER A 16 -17.48 48.94 -15.23
CA SER A 16 -16.61 48.81 -14.06
C SER A 16 -17.24 49.47 -12.84
N LEU A 17 -17.58 48.69 -11.82
CA LEU A 17 -17.86 49.17 -10.46
C LEU A 17 -16.85 48.53 -9.50
N PHE A 18 -15.74 49.21 -9.29
CA PHE A 18 -14.85 48.99 -8.15
C PHE A 18 -15.41 49.79 -6.97
N PHE A 19 -15.97 49.09 -5.98
CA PHE A 19 -16.22 49.63 -4.65
C PHE A 19 -15.07 49.23 -3.72
N CYS A 20 -14.43 50.24 -3.14
CA CYS A 20 -13.61 50.18 -1.92
C CYS A 20 -14.55 49.82 -0.73
N ALA A 21 -14.21 49.15 0.38
CA ALA A 21 -13.02 49.17 1.24
C ALA A 21 -13.09 47.98 2.27
N PRO A 22 -12.44 47.97 3.46
CA PRO A 22 -11.27 47.14 3.77
C PRO A 22 -11.47 46.16 4.97
N ALA A 23 -10.36 45.49 5.33
CA ALA A 23 -10.07 44.83 6.61
C ALA A 23 -10.54 43.38 6.80
N PHE A 24 -9.60 42.44 6.65
CA PHE A 24 -9.41 41.37 7.62
C PHE A 24 -7.91 41.20 7.88
N ALA A 25 -7.56 41.45 9.14
CA ALA A 25 -6.25 41.19 9.70
C ALA A 25 -6.09 39.70 10.00
N ASP A 26 -4.85 39.25 9.84
CA ASP A 26 -4.13 38.35 10.72
C ASP A 26 -4.77 36.98 11.05
N SER A 27 -4.37 35.97 10.27
CA SER A 27 -3.94 34.71 10.87
C SER A 27 -2.65 34.30 10.17
N GLY A 28 -1.54 34.56 10.85
CA GLY A 28 -0.23 34.05 10.46
C GLY A 28 -0.25 32.53 10.38
N ASP A 29 -0.27 32.02 9.15
CA ASP A 29 0.17 30.65 8.84
C ASP A 29 0.91 30.73 7.50
N ALA A 30 2.17 31.18 7.57
CA ALA A 30 3.08 31.08 6.45
C ALA A 30 3.61 29.64 6.40
N PRO A 31 3.63 28.98 5.23
CA PRO A 31 4.22 27.65 5.12
C PRO A 31 5.73 27.75 5.35
N GLU A 32 6.23 27.29 6.50
CA GLU A 32 7.66 27.06 6.70
C GLU A 32 8.12 25.88 5.83
N ASP A 33 8.56 26.18 4.60
CA ASP A 33 9.39 25.29 3.78
C ASP A 33 10.78 25.92 3.60
N VAL A 34 11.55 26.00 4.70
CA VAL A 34 12.96 26.41 4.65
C VAL A 34 13.83 25.18 4.42
N TYR A 35 14.42 25.07 3.22
CA TYR A 35 15.50 24.13 2.93
C TYR A 35 16.73 24.49 3.77
N SER A 36 16.93 23.81 4.88
CA SER A 36 18.18 23.91 5.64
C SER A 36 19.26 23.09 4.91
N VAL A 37 20.41 23.69 4.63
CA VAL A 37 21.62 23.07 4.07
C VAL A 37 22.68 22.98 5.15
N ASP A 38 23.54 21.96 5.14
CA ASP A 38 24.70 21.93 6.05
C ASP A 38 25.79 22.92 5.59
N GLY A 39 26.83 23.10 6.42
CA GLY A 39 27.98 23.95 6.09
C GLY A 39 28.81 23.52 4.86
N SER A 40 28.44 22.42 4.20
CA SER A 40 29.02 21.93 2.95
C SER A 40 28.09 22.10 1.74
N GLY A 41 26.93 22.75 1.91
CA GLY A 41 25.97 22.99 0.83
C GLY A 41 25.14 21.76 0.44
N ARG A 42 25.13 20.70 1.27
CA ARG A 42 24.30 19.53 1.04
C ARG A 42 22.89 19.80 1.57
N PRO A 43 21.82 19.53 0.79
CA PRO A 43 20.45 19.61 1.30
C PRO A 43 20.31 18.68 2.50
N LEU A 44 19.87 19.22 3.64
CA LEU A 44 19.55 18.37 4.77
C LEU A 44 18.38 17.46 4.38
N PRO A 45 18.42 16.17 4.73
CA PRO A 45 17.28 15.28 4.51
C PRO A 45 16.06 15.90 5.17
N ILE A 46 14.87 15.73 4.56
CA ILE A 46 13.61 16.05 5.22
C ILE A 46 13.61 15.39 6.60
N ASN A 47 13.65 16.22 7.65
CA ASN A 47 13.92 15.85 9.04
C ASN A 47 15.42 15.57 9.34
N PRO A 48 16.30 16.61 9.35
CA PRO A 48 17.71 16.47 9.72
C PRO A 48 17.94 15.95 11.15
N THR A 49 16.91 16.02 11.99
CA THR A 49 16.89 15.47 13.35
C THR A 49 16.40 14.02 13.41
N TYR A 50 16.16 13.36 12.27
CA TYR A 50 15.85 11.94 12.23
C TYR A 50 17.02 11.12 12.80
N ARG A 51 16.90 10.80 14.08
CA ARG A 51 17.66 9.74 14.73
C ARG A 51 16.84 8.45 14.59
N PRO A 52 17.43 7.34 14.14
CA PRO A 52 16.78 6.04 14.20
C PRO A 52 16.15 5.85 15.58
N GLY A 53 14.82 5.69 15.64
CA GLY A 53 14.08 5.50 16.91
C GLY A 53 13.54 6.75 17.62
N GLN A 54 13.61 7.97 17.04
CA GLN A 54 12.99 9.15 17.66
C GLN A 54 12.14 9.97 16.67
N LEU A 55 10.92 9.51 16.41
CA LEU A 55 9.79 10.46 16.45
C LEU A 55 9.14 10.21 17.80
N ASN A 56 9.36 11.13 18.75
CA ASN A 56 8.70 11.12 20.07
C ASN A 56 7.19 11.33 19.91
N GLN A 57 6.48 10.39 19.28
CA GLN A 57 5.04 10.30 19.42
C GLN A 57 4.80 9.78 20.83
N ARG A 58 4.51 10.70 21.75
CA ARG A 58 4.07 10.33 23.08
C ARG A 58 2.91 9.32 22.91
N PRO A 59 2.97 8.16 23.57
CA PRO A 59 1.86 7.22 23.56
C PRO A 59 0.59 7.98 23.90
N VAL A 60 -0.42 7.87 23.03
CA VAL A 60 -1.70 8.51 23.30
C VAL A 60 -2.35 7.72 24.41
N ALA A 61 -2.80 8.42 25.46
CA ALA A 61 -3.57 7.82 26.52
C ALA A 61 -4.89 7.31 25.93
N LEU A 62 -4.99 5.99 25.77
CA LEU A 62 -6.19 5.32 25.31
C LEU A 62 -6.97 4.81 26.53
N PRO A 63 -8.32 4.78 26.46
CA PRO A 63 -9.11 4.11 27.48
C PRO A 63 -8.67 2.65 27.59
N SER A 64 -8.52 2.16 28.82
CA SER A 64 -8.31 0.73 29.04
C SER A 64 -9.57 -0.05 28.69
N LEU A 65 -9.44 -1.35 28.42
CA LEU A 65 -10.60 -2.22 28.21
C LEU A 65 -11.61 -2.11 29.37
N HIS A 66 -11.10 -1.98 30.60
CA HIS A 66 -11.94 -1.78 31.78
C HIS A 66 -12.72 -0.46 31.75
N ASP A 67 -12.12 0.61 31.24
CA ASP A 67 -12.80 1.91 31.09
C ASP A 67 -13.93 1.83 30.05
N LEU A 68 -13.70 1.10 28.95
CA LEU A 68 -14.71 0.88 27.91
C LEU A 68 -15.91 0.07 28.44
N GLU A 69 -15.65 -0.91 29.29
CA GLU A 69 -16.66 -1.73 29.96
C GLU A 69 -17.54 -0.94 30.96
N GLY A 70 -17.05 0.21 31.44
CA GLY A 70 -17.67 1.00 32.51
C GLY A 70 -18.72 2.03 32.08
N LEU A 71 -18.89 2.27 30.77
CA LEU A 71 -19.76 3.32 30.24
C LEU A 71 -21.26 3.12 30.58
N LYS A 72 -22.01 4.22 30.80
CA LYS A 72 -23.45 4.23 31.17
C LYS A 72 -24.23 5.34 30.45
N GLY A 73 -25.48 5.05 30.06
CA GLY A 73 -26.44 6.03 29.54
C GLY A 73 -27.57 6.34 30.54
N GLY A 74 -28.27 7.46 30.33
CA GLY A 74 -29.42 7.89 31.14
C GLY A 74 -30.69 7.05 30.93
N SER A 75 -31.47 6.84 32.00
CA SER A 75 -32.66 5.97 32.00
C SER A 75 -33.86 6.64 31.32
N THR A 76 -34.48 5.97 30.35
CA THR A 76 -35.75 6.37 29.74
C THR A 76 -36.60 5.14 29.47
N ASP A 77 -37.83 5.16 29.99
CA ASP A 77 -38.77 4.05 29.99
C ASP A 77 -39.70 4.08 28.74
N LYS A 78 -39.94 2.90 28.15
CA LYS A 78 -40.89 2.49 27.08
C LYS A 78 -40.35 1.94 25.72
N MET A 79 -40.84 0.72 25.43
CA MET A 79 -41.17 0.00 24.16
C MET A 79 -40.24 -1.11 23.63
N SER A 80 -40.83 -2.32 23.48
CA SER A 80 -40.22 -3.58 23.02
C SER A 80 -39.61 -3.58 21.61
N GLN A 81 -40.21 -2.90 20.63
CA GLN A 81 -39.64 -2.80 19.27
C GLN A 81 -38.50 -1.76 19.21
N LYS A 82 -38.61 -0.70 20.02
CA LYS A 82 -37.55 0.30 20.24
C LYS A 82 -36.37 -0.31 21.00
N GLU A 83 -36.63 -1.22 21.93
CA GLU A 83 -35.62 -1.98 22.67
C GLU A 83 -34.83 -2.92 21.76
N GLN A 84 -35.48 -3.63 20.83
CA GLN A 84 -34.76 -4.47 19.86
C GLN A 84 -33.86 -3.65 18.93
N LEU A 85 -34.35 -2.51 18.42
CA LEU A 85 -33.55 -1.60 17.60
C LEU A 85 -32.41 -0.94 18.41
N HIS A 86 -32.67 -0.57 19.66
CA HIS A 86 -31.66 -0.04 20.57
C HIS A 86 -30.58 -1.08 20.86
N MET A 87 -30.95 -2.34 21.11
CA MET A 87 -29.99 -3.41 21.40
C MET A 87 -29.07 -3.68 20.21
N GLY A 88 -29.60 -3.71 18.98
CA GLY A 88 -28.79 -3.82 17.77
C GLY A 88 -27.84 -2.63 17.60
N ALA A 89 -28.35 -1.40 17.76
CA ALA A 89 -27.54 -0.19 17.66
C ALA A 89 -26.46 -0.09 18.76
N MET A 90 -26.79 -0.49 20.00
CA MET A 90 -25.86 -0.57 21.12
C MET A 90 -24.76 -1.60 20.85
N ARG A 91 -25.11 -2.77 20.32
CA ARG A 91 -24.14 -3.79 19.91
C ARG A 91 -23.17 -3.24 18.86
N ASP A 92 -23.69 -2.66 17.79
CA ASP A 92 -22.86 -2.13 16.71
C ASP A 92 -21.97 -0.98 17.22
N ALA A 93 -22.49 -0.12 18.09
CA ALA A 93 -21.74 0.93 18.74
C ALA A 93 -20.62 0.39 19.64
N ALA A 94 -20.91 -0.63 20.44
CA ALA A 94 -19.95 -1.29 21.32
C ALA A 94 -18.81 -1.94 20.54
N ILE A 95 -19.13 -2.75 19.52
CA ILE A 95 -18.14 -3.41 18.66
C ILE A 95 -17.31 -2.36 17.92
N SER A 96 -17.97 -1.37 17.30
CA SER A 96 -17.29 -0.32 16.54
C SER A 96 -16.36 0.52 17.42
N TYR A 97 -16.81 0.88 18.62
CA TYR A 97 -15.99 1.64 19.56
C TYR A 97 -14.81 0.81 20.10
N GLY A 98 -15.07 -0.41 20.56
CA GLY A 98 -14.05 -1.36 20.99
C GLY A 98 -12.99 -1.59 19.90
N SER A 99 -13.41 -1.77 18.65
CA SER A 99 -12.53 -1.96 17.50
C SER A 99 -11.64 -0.77 17.21
N ARG A 100 -12.17 0.47 17.25
CA ARG A 100 -11.34 1.66 17.07
C ARG A 100 -10.28 1.81 18.17
N VAL A 101 -10.64 1.54 19.42
CA VAL A 101 -9.71 1.67 20.54
C VAL A 101 -8.68 0.53 20.52
N GLY A 102 -9.12 -0.71 20.31
CA GLY A 102 -8.25 -1.88 20.19
C GLY A 102 -7.29 -1.79 19.01
N HIS A 103 -7.73 -1.21 17.88
CA HIS A 103 -6.86 -0.93 16.72
C HIS A 103 -5.80 0.13 17.04
N ALA A 104 -6.18 1.22 17.71
CA ALA A 104 -5.23 2.25 18.12
C ALA A 104 -4.20 1.69 19.12
N TRP A 105 -4.64 0.89 20.09
CA TRP A 105 -3.77 0.23 21.06
C TRP A 105 -2.83 -0.76 20.37
N GLY A 106 -3.36 -1.65 19.52
CA GLY A 106 -2.57 -2.61 18.76
C GLY A 106 -1.53 -1.91 17.86
N SER A 107 -1.89 -0.77 17.27
CA SER A 107 -0.98 0.03 16.45
C SER A 107 0.15 0.67 17.26
N GLN A 108 -0.13 1.11 18.49
CA GLN A 108 0.91 1.57 19.42
C GLN A 108 1.87 0.44 19.79
N GLN A 109 1.35 -0.75 20.08
CA GLN A 109 2.19 -1.91 20.42
C GLN A 109 3.08 -2.35 19.26
N VAL A 110 2.54 -2.36 18.04
CA VAL A 110 3.33 -2.62 16.82
C VAL A 110 4.43 -1.57 16.66
N ASN A 111 4.12 -0.28 16.81
CA ASN A 111 5.12 0.77 16.69
C ASN A 111 6.21 0.65 17.78
N ALA A 112 5.84 0.37 19.03
CA ALA A 112 6.80 0.14 20.11
C ALA A 112 7.73 -1.06 19.83
N MET A 113 7.17 -2.15 19.30
CA MET A 113 7.94 -3.30 18.85
C MET A 113 8.90 -2.90 17.71
N LEU A 114 8.44 -2.12 16.72
CA LEU A 114 9.29 -1.65 15.62
C LEU A 114 10.43 -0.75 16.11
N ASP A 115 10.15 0.15 17.05
CA ASP A 115 11.15 1.04 17.63
C ASP A 115 12.24 0.25 18.38
N SER A 116 11.87 -0.82 19.09
CA SER A 116 12.84 -1.72 19.74
C SER A 116 13.77 -2.44 18.76
N LYS A 117 13.36 -2.58 17.49
CA LYS A 117 14.12 -3.24 16.40
C LYS A 117 14.60 -2.27 15.32
N ALA A 118 14.53 -0.96 15.58
CA ALA A 118 14.80 0.07 14.58
C ALA A 118 16.22 -0.01 14.00
N GLY A 119 17.21 -0.38 14.81
CA GLY A 119 18.59 -0.59 14.38
C GLY A 119 18.71 -1.69 13.34
N ASP A 120 18.25 -2.90 13.69
CA ASP A 120 18.27 -4.07 12.80
C ASP A 120 17.51 -3.81 11.49
N LEU A 121 16.32 -3.22 11.59
CA LEU A 121 15.51 -2.88 10.41
C LEU A 121 16.22 -1.88 9.49
N SER A 122 17.00 -0.95 10.04
CA SER A 122 17.76 0.02 9.25
C SER A 122 18.95 -0.62 8.53
N VAL A 123 19.55 -1.66 9.12
CA VAL A 123 20.63 -2.43 8.50
C VAL A 123 20.10 -3.36 7.42
N ILE A 124 19.01 -4.08 7.70
CA ILE A 124 18.41 -5.05 6.78
C ILE A 124 17.80 -4.36 5.56
N PHE A 125 17.08 -3.25 5.76
CA PHE A 125 16.36 -2.53 4.71
C PHE A 125 17.04 -1.21 4.34
N ASP A 126 18.32 -1.28 3.98
CA ASP A 126 19.09 -0.10 3.54
C ASP A 126 18.82 0.24 2.06
N PHE A 127 17.78 1.05 1.82
CA PHE A 127 17.44 1.52 0.48
C PHE A 127 18.46 2.51 -0.12
N ASN A 128 19.31 3.14 0.70
CA ASN A 128 20.28 4.13 0.20
C ASN A 128 21.29 3.48 -0.76
N ARG A 129 21.57 2.19 -0.57
CA ARG A 129 22.44 1.39 -1.44
C ARG A 129 21.81 1.05 -2.79
N LEU A 130 20.49 1.20 -2.91
CA LEU A 130 19.74 0.78 -4.10
C LEU A 130 19.42 1.96 -5.03
N ILE A 131 19.37 3.17 -4.49
CA ILE A 131 19.06 4.39 -5.25
C ILE A 131 20.31 5.02 -5.87
N VAL A 132 20.10 5.91 -6.83
CA VAL A 132 21.14 6.81 -7.35
C VAL A 132 20.72 8.24 -7.05
N VAL A 133 21.57 9.02 -6.40
CA VAL A 133 21.28 10.44 -6.08
C VAL A 133 21.93 11.34 -7.13
N GLN A 134 21.12 12.19 -7.75
CA GLN A 134 21.53 13.21 -8.69
C GLN A 134 21.81 14.55 -7.99
N PRO A 135 22.56 15.47 -8.61
CA PRO A 135 22.78 16.82 -8.07
C PRO A 135 21.48 17.52 -7.67
N GLY A 136 21.49 18.31 -6.60
CA GLY A 136 20.26 18.91 -6.06
C GLY A 136 19.38 17.93 -5.26
N GLY A 137 19.89 16.72 -4.96
CA GLY A 137 19.27 15.79 -4.01
C GLY A 137 18.14 14.95 -4.59
N VAL A 138 18.03 14.83 -5.91
CA VAL A 138 16.99 14.01 -6.54
C VAL A 138 17.40 12.54 -6.53
N ALA A 139 16.64 11.70 -5.83
CA ALA A 139 16.85 10.27 -5.79
C ALA A 139 16.12 9.57 -6.97
N ILE A 140 16.85 8.77 -7.73
CA ILE A 140 16.30 7.86 -8.72
C ILE A 140 16.07 6.51 -8.03
N LEU A 141 14.81 6.17 -7.82
CA LEU A 141 14.42 4.89 -7.24
C LEU A 141 14.34 3.84 -8.35
N PRO A 142 14.98 2.67 -8.17
CA PRO A 142 14.92 1.59 -9.15
C PRO A 142 13.51 1.00 -9.26
N PRO A 143 13.20 0.33 -10.39
CA PRO A 143 11.95 -0.41 -10.52
C PRO A 143 11.91 -1.59 -9.54
N VAL A 144 10.70 -2.03 -9.22
CA VAL A 144 10.47 -3.23 -8.39
C VAL A 144 10.16 -4.40 -9.32
N ILE A 145 11.03 -5.42 -9.34
CA ILE A 145 10.86 -6.60 -10.20
C ILE A 145 10.49 -7.83 -9.37
N SER A 146 9.34 -8.44 -9.65
CA SER A 146 8.99 -9.76 -9.14
C SER A 146 9.58 -10.87 -9.99
N GLU A 147 9.81 -12.02 -9.37
CA GLU A 147 10.23 -13.26 -9.99
C GLU A 147 9.31 -14.38 -9.51
N SER A 148 8.88 -15.22 -10.43
CA SER A 148 8.25 -16.50 -10.17
C SER A 148 9.12 -17.57 -10.79
N GLN A 149 9.33 -18.68 -10.08
CA GLN A 149 10.07 -19.83 -10.58
C GLN A 149 9.08 -20.92 -10.97
N ASP A 150 9.45 -21.74 -11.96
CA ASP A 150 8.69 -22.90 -12.40
C ASP A 150 7.22 -22.58 -12.70
N THR A 151 6.99 -21.53 -13.49
CA THR A 151 5.63 -21.09 -13.83
C THR A 151 4.98 -22.06 -14.80
N PHE A 152 3.75 -22.45 -14.48
CA PHE A 152 2.87 -23.26 -15.31
C PHE A 152 1.58 -22.48 -15.56
N GLU A 153 1.37 -22.01 -16.78
CA GLU A 153 0.17 -21.28 -17.18
C GLU A 153 -0.65 -22.14 -18.15
N GLN A 154 -1.85 -22.53 -17.74
CA GLN A 154 -2.79 -23.30 -18.57
C GLN A 154 -3.89 -22.38 -19.08
N SER A 155 -4.10 -22.41 -20.40
CA SER A 155 -5.16 -21.69 -21.09
C SER A 155 -6.03 -22.64 -21.92
N ASP A 156 -7.10 -22.11 -22.50
CA ASP A 156 -7.99 -22.83 -23.43
C ASP A 156 -8.50 -24.17 -22.87
N ALA A 157 -8.98 -24.15 -21.62
CA ALA A 157 -9.48 -25.34 -20.91
C ALA A 157 -8.50 -26.54 -20.89
N GLY A 158 -7.18 -26.28 -20.97
CA GLY A 158 -6.15 -27.31 -20.99
C GLY A 158 -5.59 -27.67 -22.35
N ALA A 159 -6.05 -27.03 -23.43
CA ALA A 159 -5.47 -27.23 -24.75
C ALA A 159 -4.12 -26.53 -24.93
N SER A 160 -3.78 -25.54 -24.10
CA SER A 160 -2.52 -24.81 -24.18
C SER A 160 -1.87 -24.66 -22.80
N VAL A 161 -0.57 -24.95 -22.75
CA VAL A 161 0.26 -24.84 -21.55
C VAL A 161 1.52 -24.05 -21.88
N ARG A 162 1.88 -23.08 -21.05
CA ARG A 162 3.16 -22.37 -21.09
C ARG A 162 3.92 -22.69 -19.80
N VAL A 163 5.15 -23.17 -19.96
CA VAL A 163 6.05 -23.43 -18.85
C VAL A 163 7.27 -22.52 -18.97
N ALA A 164 7.73 -21.97 -17.86
CA ALA A 164 8.99 -21.24 -17.82
C ALA A 164 9.70 -21.44 -16.47
N ASP A 165 11.00 -21.67 -16.50
CA ASP A 165 11.81 -21.81 -15.30
C ASP A 165 11.80 -20.53 -14.45
N ARG A 166 11.74 -19.37 -15.12
CA ARG A 166 11.68 -18.06 -14.47
C ARG A 166 10.79 -17.09 -15.23
N TYR A 167 9.93 -16.41 -14.50
CA TYR A 167 9.07 -15.34 -14.99
C TYR A 167 9.37 -14.04 -14.22
N TYR A 168 9.79 -13.01 -14.94
CA TYR A 168 10.03 -11.69 -14.38
C TYR A 168 8.92 -10.71 -14.76
N ARG A 169 8.50 -9.87 -13.81
CA ARG A 169 7.55 -8.78 -14.06
C ARG A 169 7.95 -7.53 -13.31
N ILE A 170 7.95 -6.39 -14.00
CA ILE A 170 8.10 -5.08 -13.37
C ILE A 170 6.76 -4.74 -12.70
N LEU A 171 6.75 -4.72 -11.36
CA LEU A 171 5.57 -4.37 -10.56
C LEU A 171 5.41 -2.87 -10.37
N SER A 172 6.52 -2.13 -10.37
CA SER A 172 6.53 -0.67 -10.25
C SER A 172 7.69 -0.11 -11.07
N PRO A 173 7.46 0.90 -11.92
CA PRO A 173 8.52 1.50 -12.72
C PRO A 173 9.49 2.30 -11.84
N ALA A 174 10.65 2.63 -12.42
CA ALA A 174 11.58 3.58 -11.81
C ALA A 174 10.87 4.94 -11.60
N ARG A 175 11.19 5.63 -10.50
CA ARG A 175 10.58 6.93 -10.17
C ARG A 175 11.60 7.90 -9.57
N LEU A 176 11.35 9.18 -9.76
CA LEU A 176 12.09 10.25 -9.09
C LEU A 176 11.47 10.49 -7.70
N GLY A 177 12.32 10.70 -6.70
CA GLY A 177 11.91 11.00 -5.33
C GLY A 177 12.89 11.97 -4.67
N LYS A 178 12.48 12.53 -3.54
CA LYS A 178 13.33 13.43 -2.74
C LYS A 178 14.35 12.66 -1.90
N THR A 179 14.00 11.46 -1.44
CA THR A 179 14.85 10.62 -0.58
C THR A 179 14.62 9.13 -0.86
N ALA A 180 15.55 8.29 -0.40
CA ALA A 180 15.32 6.85 -0.35
C ALA A 180 14.12 6.53 0.55
N PRO A 181 13.32 5.51 0.20
CA PRO A 181 12.34 4.97 1.14
C PRO A 181 13.04 4.47 2.41
N THR A 182 12.28 4.39 3.50
CA THR A 182 12.76 3.80 4.77
C THR A 182 11.82 2.70 5.21
N TRP A 183 12.29 1.72 5.99
CA TRP A 183 11.40 0.71 6.59
C TRP A 183 10.25 1.38 7.37
N ALA A 184 10.52 2.52 8.02
CA ALA A 184 9.54 3.27 8.80
C ALA A 184 8.40 3.79 7.93
N SER A 185 8.68 4.27 6.70
CA SER A 185 7.64 4.70 5.76
C SER A 185 6.69 3.58 5.30
N TYR A 186 7.07 2.31 5.47
CA TYR A 186 6.23 1.15 5.18
C TYR A 186 5.50 0.62 6.42
N LEU A 187 6.25 0.46 7.52
CA LEU A 187 5.81 -0.33 8.66
C LEU A 187 5.12 0.50 9.75
N ARG A 188 5.45 1.79 9.90
CA ARG A 188 4.87 2.60 10.97
C ARG A 188 3.39 2.78 10.75
N GLN A 189 2.64 2.43 11.78
CA GLN A 189 1.19 2.54 11.77
C GLN A 189 0.77 3.91 12.27
N HIS A 190 -0.26 4.46 11.65
CA HIS A 190 -0.87 5.69 12.14
C HIS A 190 -1.56 5.41 13.48
N VAL A 191 -1.22 6.22 14.49
CA VAL A 191 -1.90 6.24 15.78
C VAL A 191 -2.59 7.61 15.89
N PRO A 192 -3.91 7.66 16.17
CA PRO A 192 -4.62 8.93 16.32
C PRO A 192 -4.07 9.71 17.51
N GLN A 193 -3.99 11.04 17.39
CA GLN A 193 -3.45 11.91 18.45
C GLN A 193 -4.33 11.96 19.71
N LYS A 194 -5.61 11.63 19.59
CA LYS A 194 -6.59 11.61 20.67
C LYS A 194 -7.28 10.26 20.68
N ALA A 195 -7.78 9.86 21.85
CA ALA A 195 -8.61 8.67 21.98
C ALA A 195 -9.84 8.76 21.04
N PRO A 196 -10.31 7.62 20.49
CA PRO A 196 -11.54 7.58 19.72
C PRO A 196 -12.70 8.20 20.50
N ALA A 197 -13.53 9.00 19.81
CA ALA A 197 -14.70 9.61 20.41
C ALA A 197 -15.68 8.55 20.91
N LEU A 198 -16.28 8.84 22.07
CA LEU A 198 -17.29 8.00 22.70
C LEU A 198 -18.54 7.88 21.81
N PRO A 199 -19.24 6.74 21.85
CA PRO A 199 -20.58 6.61 21.28
C PRO A 199 -21.55 7.62 21.90
N SER A 200 -22.65 7.93 21.19
CA SER A 200 -23.67 8.81 21.74
C SER A 200 -24.32 8.19 22.99
N GLU A 201 -24.76 9.02 23.93
CA GLU A 201 -25.28 8.55 25.22
C GLU A 201 -26.50 7.63 25.07
N GLU A 202 -27.29 7.79 23.99
CA GLU A 202 -28.45 6.94 23.73
C GLU A 202 -28.07 5.50 23.36
N LEU A 203 -26.83 5.26 22.97
CA LEU A 203 -26.29 3.96 22.59
C LEU A 203 -25.56 3.27 23.74
N LEU A 204 -25.40 3.95 24.88
CA LEU A 204 -24.77 3.38 26.07
C LEU A 204 -25.77 2.52 26.86
N PRO A 205 -25.30 1.49 27.57
CA PRO A 205 -26.17 0.61 28.34
C PRO A 205 -26.85 1.38 29.48
N LYS A 206 -28.16 1.16 29.66
CA LYS A 206 -29.00 1.84 30.65
C LYS A 206 -29.21 1.01 31.90
N ASN A 207 -29.25 -0.32 31.75
CA ASN A 207 -29.46 -1.26 32.85
C ASN A 207 -28.31 -2.28 32.96
N ASP A 208 -28.31 -3.09 34.03
CA ASP A 208 -27.22 -4.02 34.28
C ASP A 208 -27.21 -5.24 33.35
N SER A 209 -28.36 -5.61 32.77
CA SER A 209 -28.41 -6.65 31.74
C SER A 209 -27.73 -6.19 30.45
N GLU A 210 -28.03 -4.98 29.98
CA GLU A 210 -27.39 -4.34 28.83
C GLU A 210 -25.91 -4.09 29.08
N ARG A 211 -25.54 -3.74 30.32
CA ARG A 211 -24.13 -3.59 30.71
C ARG A 211 -23.35 -4.88 30.49
N SER A 212 -23.90 -6.03 30.87
CA SER A 212 -23.22 -7.31 30.68
C SER A 212 -22.96 -7.61 29.19
N LEU A 213 -23.93 -7.32 28.33
CA LEU A 213 -23.82 -7.47 26.88
C LEU A 213 -22.85 -6.45 26.27
N TRP A 214 -22.92 -5.19 26.71
CA TRP A 214 -22.01 -4.12 26.31
C TRP A 214 -20.55 -4.53 26.51
N LYS A 215 -20.22 -5.05 27.70
CA LYS A 215 -18.86 -5.53 28.00
C LYS A 215 -18.40 -6.60 27.03
N ALA A 216 -19.25 -7.59 26.74
CA ALA A 216 -18.92 -8.66 25.80
C ALA A 216 -18.69 -8.12 24.37
N TYR A 217 -19.54 -7.21 23.88
CA TYR A 217 -19.42 -6.62 22.55
C TYR A 217 -18.22 -5.68 22.41
N VAL A 218 -17.92 -4.90 23.46
CA VAL A 218 -16.71 -4.08 23.51
C VAL A 218 -15.46 -4.95 23.48
N HIS A 219 -15.43 -6.04 24.26
CA HIS A 219 -14.29 -6.97 24.25
C HIS A 219 -14.11 -7.61 22.87
N GLN A 220 -15.21 -8.06 22.24
CA GLN A 220 -15.18 -8.58 20.88
C GLN A 220 -14.58 -7.54 19.91
N GLY A 221 -15.09 -6.31 19.93
CA GLY A 221 -14.57 -5.23 19.09
C GLY A 221 -13.09 -4.96 19.35
N TRP A 222 -12.68 -4.92 20.62
CA TRP A 222 -11.29 -4.71 21.02
C TRP A 222 -10.34 -5.75 20.40
N ASP A 223 -10.69 -7.03 20.48
CA ASP A 223 -9.92 -8.13 19.89
C ASP A 223 -9.84 -8.01 18.35
N GLU A 224 -10.96 -7.70 17.70
CA GLU A 224 -11.01 -7.45 16.25
C GLU A 224 -10.09 -6.27 15.85
N GLY A 225 -10.10 -5.19 16.64
CA GLY A 225 -9.25 -4.03 16.45
C GLY A 225 -7.76 -4.36 16.55
N GLN A 226 -7.35 -5.10 17.58
CA GLN A 226 -5.98 -5.57 17.74
C GLN A 226 -5.56 -6.47 16.57
N HIS A 227 -6.43 -7.40 16.16
CA HIS A 227 -6.18 -8.29 15.04
C HIS A 227 -5.99 -7.50 13.73
N LEU A 228 -6.83 -6.49 13.49
CA LEU A 228 -6.71 -5.61 12.33
C LEU A 228 -5.38 -4.85 12.31
N ALA A 229 -4.91 -4.36 13.46
CA ALA A 229 -3.61 -3.69 13.56
C ALA A 229 -2.48 -4.64 13.16
N PHE A 230 -2.51 -5.89 13.66
CA PHE A 230 -1.51 -6.90 13.31
C PHE A 230 -1.57 -7.31 11.83
N MET A 231 -2.76 -7.46 11.24
CA MET A 231 -2.91 -7.78 9.82
C MET A 231 -2.42 -6.64 8.92
N ASN A 232 -2.66 -5.39 9.30
CA ASN A 232 -2.10 -4.24 8.61
C ASN A 232 -0.57 -4.24 8.66
N TYR A 233 0.04 -4.57 9.80
CA TYR A 233 1.48 -4.74 9.92
C TYR A 233 2.02 -5.83 8.99
N LYS A 234 1.42 -7.03 8.99
CA LYS A 234 1.82 -8.13 8.10
C LYS A 234 1.75 -7.75 6.62
N ARG A 235 0.68 -7.06 6.21
CA ARG A 235 0.52 -6.57 4.83
C ARG A 235 1.60 -5.55 4.46
N SER A 236 1.88 -4.61 5.36
CA SER A 236 2.95 -3.62 5.19
C SER A 236 4.33 -4.28 5.11
N LEU A 237 4.60 -5.30 5.93
CA LEU A 237 5.85 -6.06 5.89
C LEU A 237 6.03 -6.81 4.56
N ALA A 238 4.98 -7.50 4.10
CA ALA A 238 5.02 -8.16 2.80
C ALA A 238 5.29 -7.17 1.65
N ARG A 239 4.71 -5.97 1.72
CA ARG A 239 4.98 -4.90 0.74
C ARG A 239 6.43 -4.41 0.82
N LEU A 240 6.95 -4.18 2.04
CA LEU A 240 8.34 -3.77 2.26
C LEU A 240 9.31 -4.80 1.68
N GLU A 241 9.14 -6.08 2.01
CA GLU A 241 9.99 -7.14 1.52
C GLU A 241 9.94 -7.28 0.01
N ARG A 242 8.75 -7.25 -0.58
CA ARG A 242 8.55 -7.32 -2.02
C ARG A 242 9.26 -6.18 -2.73
N ASP A 243 9.08 -4.96 -2.25
CA ASP A 243 9.67 -3.78 -2.87
C ASP A 243 11.20 -3.80 -2.73
N TYR A 244 11.73 -4.08 -1.53
CA TYR A 244 13.17 -4.14 -1.30
C TYR A 244 13.83 -5.24 -2.12
N LYS A 245 13.34 -6.49 -2.04
CA LYS A 245 13.86 -7.62 -2.82
C LYS A 245 13.73 -7.37 -4.32
N GLY A 246 12.65 -6.73 -4.76
CA GLY A 246 12.45 -6.40 -6.16
C GLY A 246 13.42 -5.33 -6.68
N MET A 247 13.80 -4.36 -5.86
CA MET A 247 14.84 -3.37 -6.19
C MET A 247 16.24 -3.99 -6.20
N VAL A 248 16.54 -4.90 -5.26
CA VAL A 248 17.79 -5.69 -5.28
C VAL A 248 17.86 -6.54 -6.54
N ARG A 249 16.77 -7.23 -6.89
CA ARG A 249 16.69 -8.03 -8.11
C ARG A 249 16.92 -7.21 -9.36
N TYR A 250 16.40 -5.98 -9.41
CA TYR A 250 16.69 -5.09 -10.53
C TYR A 250 18.19 -4.85 -10.73
N LYS A 251 18.97 -4.65 -9.66
CA LYS A 251 20.42 -4.47 -9.76
C LYS A 251 21.10 -5.70 -10.37
N LEU A 252 20.74 -6.89 -9.88
CA LEU A 252 21.26 -8.15 -10.41
C LEU A 252 20.92 -8.32 -11.90
N LEU A 253 19.66 -8.10 -12.28
CA LEU A 253 19.22 -8.22 -13.67
C LEU A 253 19.88 -7.17 -14.58
N LEU A 254 20.21 -6.00 -14.04
CA LEU A 254 20.91 -4.95 -14.78
C LEU A 254 22.35 -5.39 -15.08
N GLU A 255 23.05 -5.98 -14.11
CA GLU A 255 24.38 -6.57 -14.30
C GLU A 255 24.36 -7.72 -15.31
N GLU A 256 23.30 -8.52 -15.31
CA GLU A 256 23.09 -9.61 -16.27
C GLU A 256 22.59 -9.13 -17.66
N ASN A 257 22.45 -7.82 -17.87
CA ASN A 257 21.88 -7.22 -19.10
C ASN A 257 20.46 -7.74 -19.45
N LYS A 258 19.67 -8.16 -18.46
CA LYS A 258 18.28 -8.62 -18.62
C LYS A 258 17.25 -7.50 -18.45
N VAL A 259 17.65 -6.33 -17.97
CA VAL A 259 16.81 -5.14 -17.85
C VAL A 259 17.59 -3.90 -18.25
N SER A 260 16.94 -2.91 -18.84
CA SER A 260 17.54 -1.62 -19.15
C SER A 260 17.51 -0.65 -17.95
N ALA A 261 18.53 0.20 -17.86
CA ALA A 261 18.52 1.33 -16.95
C ALA A 261 17.49 2.38 -17.39
N PRO A 262 16.81 3.09 -16.47
CA PRO A 262 15.93 4.18 -16.83
C PRO A 262 16.77 5.33 -17.41
N ASN A 263 16.30 5.93 -18.50
CA ASN A 263 16.93 7.13 -19.05
C ASN A 263 16.36 8.37 -18.35
N VAL A 264 17.24 9.17 -17.76
CA VAL A 264 16.86 10.39 -17.03
C VAL A 264 17.50 11.58 -17.73
N ALA A 265 16.66 12.46 -18.29
CA ALA A 265 17.09 13.73 -18.83
C ALA A 265 17.17 14.78 -17.72
N THR A 266 18.23 15.58 -17.77
CA THR A 266 18.49 16.70 -16.88
C THR A 266 18.53 17.99 -17.68
N GLY A 267 17.82 19.04 -17.25
CA GLY A 267 17.89 20.37 -17.85
C GLY A 267 18.36 21.39 -16.84
N ASP A 268 19.43 22.13 -17.14
CA ASP A 268 19.89 23.27 -16.34
C ASP A 268 19.27 24.55 -16.88
N LEU A 269 18.48 25.23 -16.05
CA LEU A 269 17.76 26.46 -16.39
C LEU A 269 18.47 27.70 -15.84
N GLY A 270 19.56 27.55 -15.09
CA GLY A 270 20.34 28.66 -14.55
C GLY A 270 19.56 29.47 -13.50
N VAL A 271 19.28 30.75 -13.79
CA VAL A 271 18.48 31.62 -12.92
C VAL A 271 17.13 31.85 -13.57
N THR A 272 16.06 31.46 -12.88
CA THR A 272 14.67 31.62 -13.36
C THR A 272 13.86 32.41 -12.34
N GLY A 273 12.82 33.13 -12.77
CA GLY A 273 12.00 33.91 -11.85
C GLY A 273 11.05 34.88 -12.55
N THR A 274 10.09 35.42 -11.81
CA THR A 274 9.15 36.44 -12.30
C THR A 274 9.52 37.86 -11.85
N GLY A 275 10.61 38.01 -11.09
CA GLY A 275 11.03 39.26 -10.45
C GLY A 275 10.48 39.45 -9.03
N MET A 276 9.37 38.79 -8.69
CA MET A 276 8.89 38.64 -7.31
C MET A 276 9.42 37.38 -6.64
N ASP A 277 9.77 36.37 -7.44
CA ASP A 277 10.48 35.15 -7.04
C ASP A 277 11.70 34.93 -7.95
N MET A 278 12.72 34.29 -7.40
CA MET A 278 13.93 33.93 -8.11
C MET A 278 14.42 32.56 -7.63
N ARG A 279 14.77 31.69 -8.58
CA ARG A 279 15.43 30.41 -8.37
C ARG A 279 16.82 30.53 -8.95
N GLU A 280 17.82 30.24 -8.13
CA GLU A 280 19.21 30.13 -8.57
C GLU A 280 19.58 28.66 -8.72
N ASN A 281 20.37 28.34 -9.76
CA ASN A 281 20.73 26.97 -10.12
C ASN A 281 19.50 26.07 -10.36
N ASP A 282 18.49 26.61 -11.04
CA ASP A 282 17.25 25.91 -11.34
C ASP A 282 17.49 24.73 -12.30
N ARG A 283 17.01 23.56 -11.94
CA ARG A 283 17.28 22.29 -12.63
C ARG A 283 16.04 21.43 -12.71
N THR A 284 15.89 20.74 -13.82
CA THR A 284 14.77 19.83 -14.10
C THR A 284 15.26 18.41 -14.31
N TYR A 285 14.48 17.44 -13.83
CA TYR A 285 14.74 16.01 -13.98
C TYR A 285 13.50 15.32 -14.54
N ARG A 286 13.66 14.51 -15.58
CA ARG A 286 12.56 13.75 -16.18
C ARG A 286 13.03 12.37 -16.64
N ILE A 287 12.29 11.34 -16.28
CA ILE A 287 12.48 10.00 -16.87
C ILE A 287 11.94 10.06 -18.31
N THR A 288 12.84 9.93 -19.28
CA THR A 288 12.50 9.95 -20.72
C THR A 288 12.26 8.56 -21.29
N ALA A 289 12.86 7.52 -20.69
CA ALA A 289 12.58 6.13 -21.01
C ALA A 289 12.54 5.29 -19.72
N PRO A 290 11.50 4.46 -19.51
CA PRO A 290 11.43 3.57 -18.36
C PRO A 290 12.40 2.39 -18.51
N SER A 291 12.68 1.72 -17.39
CA SER A 291 13.30 0.40 -17.42
C SER A 291 12.37 -0.62 -18.08
N LEU A 292 12.92 -1.43 -18.99
CA LEU A 292 12.23 -2.50 -19.69
C LEU A 292 13.03 -3.80 -19.53
N LEU A 293 12.33 -4.93 -19.43
CA LEU A 293 12.96 -6.24 -19.51
C LEU A 293 13.44 -6.48 -20.94
N ASN A 294 14.69 -6.92 -21.08
CA ASN A 294 15.29 -7.18 -22.38
C ASN A 294 14.80 -8.54 -22.88
N VAL A 295 13.72 -8.53 -23.64
CA VAL A 295 13.24 -9.70 -24.37
C VAL A 295 14.02 -9.75 -25.67
N ARG A 296 14.91 -10.74 -25.84
CA ARG A 296 15.51 -10.99 -27.16
C ARG A 296 14.37 -11.39 -28.09
N HIS A 297 14.06 -10.54 -29.06
CA HIS A 297 13.05 -10.86 -30.06
C HIS A 297 13.61 -11.93 -31.02
N PRO A 298 12.87 -13.03 -31.26
CA PRO A 298 13.34 -14.17 -32.05
C PRO A 298 13.35 -13.95 -33.56
N GLU A 299 13.30 -12.71 -34.09
CA GLU A 299 13.62 -12.49 -35.51
C GLU A 299 15.02 -13.00 -35.90
N ASN A 300 15.91 -13.25 -34.91
CA ASN A 300 17.23 -13.84 -35.12
C ASN A 300 17.34 -15.32 -34.73
N GLU A 301 16.34 -15.91 -34.08
CA GLU A 301 16.29 -17.34 -33.71
C GLU A 301 14.84 -17.82 -33.77
N ARG A 302 14.38 -18.21 -34.96
CA ARG A 302 13.11 -18.94 -35.08
C ARG A 302 13.27 -20.27 -34.36
N ALA A 303 12.63 -20.42 -33.20
CA ALA A 303 12.37 -21.74 -32.66
C ALA A 303 11.59 -22.51 -33.72
N VAL A 304 12.21 -23.54 -34.30
CA VAL A 304 11.52 -24.47 -35.19
C VAL A 304 10.50 -25.19 -34.31
N PRO A 305 9.19 -25.15 -34.62
CA PRO A 305 8.24 -26.00 -33.92
C PRO A 305 8.70 -27.45 -34.11
N SER A 306 9.02 -28.14 -33.02
CA SER A 306 9.26 -29.58 -33.07
C SER A 306 7.97 -30.23 -33.57
N GLN A 307 8.00 -30.75 -34.80
CA GLN A 307 6.93 -31.60 -35.32
C GLN A 307 7.01 -33.03 -34.76
N ASP A 308 8.09 -33.34 -34.04
CA ASP A 308 8.29 -34.66 -33.47
C ASP A 308 7.35 -34.85 -32.28
N PRO A 309 6.49 -35.90 -32.30
CA PRO A 309 5.69 -36.25 -31.14
C PRO A 309 6.63 -36.57 -29.97
N PRO A 310 6.22 -36.28 -28.72
CA PRO A 310 7.05 -36.54 -27.55
C PRO A 310 7.46 -38.02 -27.51
N GLU A 311 8.75 -38.27 -27.28
CA GLU A 311 9.38 -39.58 -27.11
C GLU A 311 8.96 -40.26 -25.80
N ALA A 312 7.65 -40.28 -25.53
CA ALA A 312 7.01 -40.88 -24.37
C ALA A 312 5.61 -41.38 -24.77
N ALA A 313 5.52 -42.13 -25.86
CA ALA A 313 4.35 -42.94 -26.20
C ALA A 313 4.73 -44.36 -26.65
N ALA A 314 5.99 -44.76 -26.54
CA ALA A 314 6.39 -46.16 -26.68
C ALA A 314 6.25 -46.86 -25.32
N ILE A 315 5.01 -47.11 -24.90
CA ILE A 315 4.79 -48.25 -24.01
C ILE A 315 5.16 -49.48 -24.86
N PRO A 316 6.20 -50.27 -24.52
CA PRO A 316 6.49 -51.49 -25.27
C PRO A 316 5.22 -52.35 -25.26
N PRO A 317 4.88 -53.07 -26.35
CA PRO A 317 3.75 -53.99 -26.33
C PRO A 317 4.06 -55.11 -25.33
N GLY A 318 3.70 -54.89 -24.07
CA GLY A 318 3.61 -55.93 -23.07
C GLY A 318 2.43 -56.81 -23.46
N HIS A 319 2.70 -58.03 -23.88
CA HIS A 319 1.70 -59.08 -23.93
C HIS A 319 1.11 -59.23 -22.52
N VAL A 320 -0.05 -58.64 -22.28
CA VAL A 320 -0.85 -58.95 -21.10
C VAL A 320 -1.58 -60.25 -21.44
N SER A 321 -1.00 -61.39 -21.06
CA SER A 321 -1.70 -62.67 -21.11
C SER A 321 -2.98 -62.57 -20.27
N MET A 322 -4.13 -62.77 -20.90
CA MET A 322 -5.47 -62.78 -20.26
C MET A 322 -5.69 -64.01 -19.35
N GLU A 323 -4.63 -64.68 -18.87
CA GLU A 323 -4.76 -65.94 -18.13
C GLU A 323 -4.82 -65.75 -16.60
N ASN A 324 -4.62 -64.52 -16.09
CA ASN A 324 -4.51 -64.26 -14.64
C ASN A 324 -5.31 -63.05 -14.15
N LEU A 325 -6.52 -62.82 -14.68
CA LEU A 325 -7.47 -61.93 -14.02
C LEU A 325 -8.23 -62.73 -12.94
N PRO A 326 -8.15 -62.36 -11.65
CA PRO A 326 -8.96 -62.98 -10.62
C PRO A 326 -10.45 -62.71 -10.91
N ASP A 327 -11.24 -63.79 -10.85
CA ASP A 327 -12.68 -63.82 -11.06
C ASP A 327 -13.39 -62.75 -10.19
N GLN A 328 -13.97 -61.74 -10.87
CA GLN A 328 -14.62 -60.58 -10.26
C GLN A 328 -15.98 -60.91 -9.61
N ASN A 329 -16.43 -62.18 -9.63
CA ASN A 329 -17.73 -62.57 -9.12
C ASN A 329 -17.73 -63.23 -7.72
N LYS A 330 -16.65 -63.11 -6.93
CA LYS A 330 -16.58 -63.86 -5.66
C LYS A 330 -16.57 -63.12 -4.34
N ASP A 331 -16.65 -61.79 -4.28
CA ASP A 331 -16.78 -61.10 -2.99
C ASP A 331 -17.87 -60.01 -3.04
N PRO A 332 -19.01 -60.19 -2.33
CA PRO A 332 -20.00 -59.14 -2.16
C PRO A 332 -19.45 -58.02 -1.26
N TRP A 333 -19.67 -56.77 -1.67
CA TRP A 333 -19.37 -55.57 -0.88
C TRP A 333 -20.10 -55.62 0.47
N PRO A 334 -19.44 -55.26 1.60
CA PRO A 334 -20.11 -55.24 2.89
C PRO A 334 -21.18 -54.14 2.91
N GLU A 335 -22.42 -54.54 3.15
CA GLU A 335 -23.55 -53.65 3.39
C GLU A 335 -23.25 -52.70 4.55
N ALA A 336 -23.52 -51.41 4.31
CA ALA A 336 -23.59 -50.41 5.36
C ALA A 336 -24.85 -50.68 6.19
N THR A 337 -24.68 -51.22 7.39
CA THR A 337 -25.74 -51.24 8.41
C THR A 337 -25.79 -49.91 9.18
N PRO A 338 -27.00 -49.52 9.65
CA PRO A 338 -27.40 -48.15 9.98
C PRO A 338 -26.79 -47.53 11.25
#